data_AF-A0A7E4ZQD6-F1
#
_entry.id   AF-A0A7E4ZQD6-F1
#
_cell.length_a   1.000
_cell.length_b   1.000
_cell.length_c   1.000
_cell.angle_alpha   90.00
_cell.angle_beta   90.00
_cell.angle_gamma   90.00
#
_symmetry.space_group_name_H-M   'P 1'
#
loop_
_entity.id
_entity.type
_entity.pdbx_description
1 polymer ?
#
loop_
_entity_poly.entity_id
_entity_poly.type
_entity_poly.pdbx_seq_one_letter_code
_entity_poly.pdbx_strand_id
1 'polypeptide(L)'
;MATSIVKKILLTLSIILIFVGMALTIGGAFSPTWQIVDIREFRAEHHHGLWWDCVRAEKHVVAVGDFYDETPLHCMYKFDNSAELVIENTLNNIDEDGAAGESEHHRFWAWHKAILFFIIFSEILAFLSVCTGVCAPCFAPTTFVFAISLFCAMICSIIADGIFFLAANRVDNRFVQGMVGTYEQRIGYAFYVHLLGTLAWVGAFVCALLTTYKFFQSNGTSDDTFEEDDQRFQQRQPFLRNYNIPQNGGFNGNGYNKPSPYPRSYRETSA
;
A
#
# COMPACT_ATOMS: atom_id res chain seq x y z
N MET A 1 27.50 -9.57 -11.05
CA MET A 1 26.86 -8.54 -11.91
C MET A 1 25.35 -8.78 -12.09
N ALA A 2 24.92 -9.98 -12.52
CA ALA A 2 23.51 -10.33 -12.70
C ALA A 2 22.63 -10.18 -11.43
N THR A 3 23.15 -10.51 -10.24
CA THR A 3 22.43 -10.39 -8.97
C THR A 3 22.08 -8.96 -8.57
N SER A 4 22.89 -7.97 -8.99
CA SER A 4 22.64 -6.53 -8.75
C SER A 4 21.53 -6.01 -9.66
N ILE A 5 21.51 -6.44 -10.92
CA ILE A 5 20.50 -6.06 -11.91
C ILE A 5 19.12 -6.58 -11.49
N VAL A 6 19.03 -7.85 -11.07
CA VAL A 6 17.77 -8.46 -10.60
C VAL A 6 17.19 -7.72 -9.39
N LYS A 7 18.03 -7.35 -8.40
CA LYS A 7 17.58 -6.57 -7.23
C LYS A 7 16.98 -5.22 -7.62
N LYS A 8 17.61 -4.51 -8.57
CA LYS A 8 17.10 -3.24 -9.07
C LYS A 8 15.77 -3.40 -9.80
N ILE A 9 15.65 -4.41 -10.66
CA ILE A 9 14.40 -4.70 -11.38
C ILE A 9 13.26 -5.01 -10.41
N LEU A 10 13.49 -5.87 -9.41
CA LEU A 10 12.48 -6.23 -8.42
C LEU A 10 12.05 -5.03 -7.57
N LEU A 11 12.98 -4.16 -7.18
CA LEU A 11 12.67 -2.93 -6.45
C LEU A 11 11.85 -1.96 -7.31
N THR A 12 12.26 -1.72 -8.55
CA THR A 12 11.53 -0.85 -9.49
C THR A 12 10.13 -1.39 -9.76
N LEU A 13 10.00 -2.70 -10.00
CA LEU A 13 8.71 -3.36 -10.19
C LEU A 13 7.82 -3.21 -8.95
N SER A 14 8.38 -3.40 -7.76
CA SER A 14 7.66 -3.19 -6.50
C SER A 14 7.12 -1.77 -6.39
N ILE A 15 7.93 -0.75 -6.69
CA ILE A 15 7.49 0.65 -6.61
C ILE A 15 6.37 0.93 -7.62
N ILE A 16 6.49 0.44 -8.86
CA ILE A 16 5.44 0.58 -9.88
C ILE A 16 4.14 -0.07 -9.41
N LEU A 17 4.20 -1.28 -8.86
CA LEU A 17 3.03 -1.98 -8.33
C LEU A 17 2.38 -1.23 -7.15
N ILE A 18 3.16 -0.54 -6.31
CA ILE A 18 2.60 0.30 -5.23
C ILE A 18 1.83 1.48 -5.83
N PHE A 19 2.39 2.18 -6.82
CA PHE A 19 1.69 3.28 -7.50
C PHE A 19 0.40 2.85 -8.20
N VAL A 20 0.45 1.73 -8.93
CA VAL A 20 -0.74 1.15 -9.56
C VAL A 20 -1.76 0.77 -8.49
N GLY A 21 -1.32 0.15 -7.40
CA GLY A 21 -2.16 -0.21 -6.27
C GLY A 21 -2.86 1.02 -5.67
N MET A 22 -2.11 2.08 -5.33
CA MET A 22 -2.67 3.36 -4.82
C MET A 22 -3.70 3.95 -5.77
N ALA A 23 -3.41 3.97 -7.08
CA ALA A 23 -4.36 4.52 -8.06
C ALA A 23 -5.66 3.72 -8.11
N LEU A 24 -5.58 2.39 -8.04
CA LEU A 24 -6.75 1.50 -8.05
C LEU A 24 -7.54 1.58 -6.74
N THR A 25 -6.88 1.56 -5.58
CA THR A 25 -7.55 1.69 -4.27
C THR A 25 -8.23 3.05 -4.10
N ILE A 26 -7.56 4.15 -4.49
CA ILE A 26 -8.17 5.49 -4.54
C ILE A 26 -9.35 5.49 -5.52
N GLY A 27 -9.18 4.97 -6.73
CA GLY A 27 -10.24 4.90 -7.74
C GLY A 27 -11.47 4.10 -7.27
N GLY A 28 -11.24 2.98 -6.56
CA GLY A 28 -12.30 2.20 -5.92
C GLY A 28 -12.98 2.96 -4.79
N ALA A 29 -12.21 3.58 -3.88
CA ALA A 29 -12.75 4.35 -2.75
C ALA A 29 -13.62 5.53 -3.22
N PHE A 30 -13.18 6.25 -4.26
CA PHE A 30 -13.91 7.31 -4.95
C PHE A 30 -14.83 6.78 -6.06
N SER A 31 -15.39 5.57 -5.96
CA SER A 31 -16.45 5.11 -6.86
C SER A 31 -17.77 4.89 -6.08
N PRO A 32 -18.94 5.26 -6.65
CA PRO A 32 -20.25 5.05 -6.01
C PRO A 32 -20.78 3.64 -6.10
N THR A 33 -20.01 2.70 -6.63
CA THR A 33 -20.52 1.38 -7.00
C THR A 33 -19.90 0.27 -6.16
N TRP A 34 -19.88 0.44 -4.84
CA TRP A 34 -19.47 -0.62 -3.93
C TRP A 34 -20.58 -1.66 -3.79
N GLN A 35 -21.83 -1.19 -3.68
CA GLN A 35 -23.02 -2.02 -3.80
C GLN A 35 -24.00 -1.38 -4.77
N ILE A 36 -24.80 -2.21 -5.44
CA ILE A 36 -25.81 -1.78 -6.41
C ILE A 36 -27.09 -2.52 -6.10
N VAL A 37 -28.20 -1.79 -6.07
CA VAL A 37 -29.55 -2.34 -5.91
C VAL A 37 -30.50 -1.72 -6.90
N ASP A 38 -31.33 -2.55 -7.50
CA ASP A 38 -32.40 -2.14 -8.42
C ASP A 38 -33.73 -2.31 -7.70
N ILE A 39 -34.40 -1.19 -7.42
CA ILE A 39 -35.68 -1.17 -6.72
C ILE A 39 -36.80 -1.03 -7.75
N ARG A 40 -37.46 -2.14 -8.04
CA ARG A 40 -38.45 -2.22 -9.11
C ARG A 40 -39.73 -1.44 -8.83
N GLU A 41 -40.11 -1.19 -7.56
CA GLU A 41 -41.30 -0.37 -7.29
C GLU A 41 -41.09 1.09 -7.69
N PHE A 42 -39.90 1.63 -7.43
CA PHE A 42 -39.57 3.02 -7.75
C PHE A 42 -38.93 3.18 -9.13
N ARG A 43 -38.61 2.07 -9.81
CA ARG A 43 -37.87 2.04 -11.09
C ARG A 43 -36.59 2.88 -11.00
N ALA A 44 -35.82 2.60 -9.96
CA ALA A 44 -34.60 3.34 -9.67
C ALA A 44 -33.46 2.38 -9.33
N GLU A 45 -32.30 2.63 -9.93
CA GLU A 45 -31.04 1.99 -9.61
C GLU A 45 -30.30 2.85 -8.59
N HIS A 46 -29.95 2.24 -7.46
CA HIS A 46 -29.17 2.85 -6.39
C HIS A 46 -27.77 2.27 -6.38
N HIS A 47 -26.78 3.15 -6.42
CA HIS A 47 -25.37 2.84 -6.30
C HIS A 47 -24.88 3.37 -4.95
N HIS A 48 -24.50 2.45 -4.06
CA HIS A 48 -23.96 2.76 -2.76
C HIS A 48 -22.44 2.77 -2.80
N GLY A 49 -21.84 3.92 -2.53
CA GLY A 49 -20.41 4.06 -2.28
C GLY A 49 -20.10 4.04 -0.79
N LEU A 50 -18.81 4.17 -0.46
CA LEU A 50 -18.39 4.21 0.95
C LEU A 50 -18.83 5.48 1.68
N TRP A 51 -18.85 6.63 1.00
CA TRP A 51 -19.17 7.94 1.57
C TRP A 51 -20.19 8.76 0.78
N TRP A 52 -20.65 8.24 -0.35
CA TRP A 52 -21.71 8.84 -1.16
C TRP A 52 -22.70 7.76 -1.58
N ASP A 53 -23.87 8.19 -2.01
CA ASP A 53 -24.88 7.36 -2.63
C ASP A 53 -25.33 8.05 -3.91
N CYS A 54 -25.50 7.30 -5.00
CA CYS A 54 -26.00 7.84 -6.25
C CYS A 54 -27.24 7.10 -6.70
N VAL A 55 -28.22 7.85 -7.22
CA VAL A 55 -29.50 7.30 -7.68
C VAL A 55 -29.70 7.63 -9.15
N ARG A 56 -30.24 6.66 -9.88
CA ARG A 56 -30.62 6.77 -11.29
C ARG A 56 -32.07 6.32 -11.45
N ALA A 57 -32.95 7.24 -11.85
CA ALA A 57 -34.34 6.89 -12.15
C ALA A 57 -34.47 6.39 -13.59
N GLU A 58 -35.08 5.22 -13.81
CA GLU A 58 -35.39 4.72 -15.15
C GLU A 58 -36.57 5.49 -15.76
N LYS A 59 -36.36 6.13 -16.92
CA LYS A 59 -37.43 6.82 -17.67
C LYS A 59 -38.35 5.82 -18.38
N HIS A 60 -39.66 6.10 -18.41
CA HIS A 60 -40.64 5.28 -19.14
C HIS A 60 -40.50 5.41 -20.66
N VAL A 61 -40.70 4.28 -21.35
CA VAL A 61 -41.14 4.15 -22.74
C VAL A 61 -42.50 4.84 -22.98
N VAL A 62 -42.53 6.09 -23.48
CA VAL A 62 -43.56 6.58 -24.42
C VAL A 62 -43.02 7.75 -25.27
N ALA A 63 -42.14 7.46 -26.22
CA ALA A 63 -42.04 8.14 -27.52
C ALA A 63 -40.97 7.41 -28.34
N VAL A 64 -41.26 7.13 -29.62
CA VAL A 64 -40.41 6.36 -30.54
C VAL A 64 -39.16 7.17 -30.99
N GLY A 65 -38.54 7.95 -30.11
CA GLY A 65 -37.49 8.92 -30.46
C GLY A 65 -36.33 9.07 -29.47
N ASP A 66 -36.51 8.84 -28.18
CA ASP A 66 -35.51 9.16 -27.14
C ASP A 66 -34.82 7.92 -26.55
N PHE A 67 -34.35 7.02 -27.41
CA PHE A 67 -33.84 5.70 -27.02
C PHE A 67 -32.43 5.67 -26.40
N TYR A 68 -31.75 6.81 -26.16
CA TYR A 68 -30.33 6.80 -25.77
C TYR A 68 -29.90 7.75 -24.66
N ASP A 69 -30.79 8.58 -24.09
CA ASP A 69 -30.39 9.47 -22.99
C ASP A 69 -30.68 8.82 -21.64
N GLU A 70 -29.74 8.00 -21.16
CA GLU A 70 -29.71 7.57 -19.77
C GLU A 70 -29.81 8.78 -18.85
N THR A 71 -30.64 8.69 -17.81
CA THR A 71 -30.76 9.76 -16.82
C THR A 71 -29.42 9.98 -16.11
N PRO A 72 -29.02 11.25 -15.89
CA PRO A 72 -27.78 11.55 -15.18
C PRO A 72 -27.84 11.00 -13.75
N LEU A 73 -26.72 10.42 -13.30
CA LEU A 73 -26.58 9.89 -11.94
C LEU A 73 -26.62 11.06 -10.93
N HIS A 74 -27.57 11.03 -10.00
CA HIS A 74 -27.66 12.06 -8.96
C HIS A 74 -26.99 11.55 -7.68
N CYS A 75 -25.85 12.14 -7.32
CA CYS A 75 -25.03 11.71 -6.18
C CYS A 75 -25.16 12.64 -4.98
N MET A 76 -25.32 12.06 -3.79
CA MET A 76 -25.40 12.76 -2.50
C MET A 76 -24.37 12.18 -1.52
N TYR A 77 -23.85 13.00 -0.61
CA TYR A 77 -22.91 12.54 0.41
C TYR A 77 -23.64 11.95 1.62
N LYS A 78 -23.10 10.86 2.19
CA LYS A 78 -23.63 10.23 3.43
C LYS A 78 -23.48 11.11 4.69
N PHE A 79 -22.75 12.22 4.61
CA PHE A 79 -22.44 13.12 5.73
C PHE A 79 -23.31 14.39 5.77
N ASP A 80 -24.23 14.55 4.82
CA ASP A 80 -25.02 15.77 4.72
C ASP A 80 -26.20 15.76 5.72
N ASN A 81 -26.04 16.49 6.83
CA ASN A 81 -27.07 16.64 7.86
C ASN A 81 -28.36 17.31 7.33
N SER A 82 -28.28 18.06 6.24
CA SER A 82 -29.47 18.70 5.64
C SER A 82 -30.36 17.68 4.93
N ALA A 83 -29.76 16.64 4.34
CA ALA A 83 -30.48 15.48 3.83
C ALA A 83 -31.09 14.67 4.99
N GLU A 84 -30.36 14.48 6.10
CA GLU A 84 -30.89 13.79 7.29
C GLU A 84 -32.15 14.48 7.86
N LEU A 85 -32.15 15.81 7.97
CA LEU A 85 -33.27 16.60 8.51
C LEU A 85 -34.52 16.63 7.61
N VAL A 86 -34.34 16.73 6.29
CA VAL A 86 -35.47 16.72 5.34
C VAL A 86 -36.20 15.38 5.39
N ILE A 87 -35.46 14.30 5.61
CA ILE A 87 -36.06 12.98 5.61
C ILE A 87 -36.62 12.61 7.00
N GLU A 88 -36.02 13.04 8.10
CA GLU A 88 -36.62 12.91 9.44
C GLU A 88 -37.99 13.61 9.52
N ASN A 89 -38.12 14.78 8.89
CA ASN A 89 -39.38 15.51 8.81
C ASN A 89 -40.43 14.81 7.92
N THR A 90 -39.97 14.06 6.91
CA THR A 90 -40.84 13.22 6.08
C THR A 90 -41.27 11.96 6.84
N LEU A 91 -40.37 11.35 7.63
CA LEU A 91 -40.59 10.18 8.50
C LEU A 91 -41.65 10.38 9.59
N ASN A 92 -41.75 11.58 10.13
CA ASN A 92 -42.77 11.90 11.14
C ASN A 92 -44.20 12.05 10.59
N ASN A 93 -44.40 12.03 9.26
CA ASN A 93 -45.71 12.18 8.60
C ASN A 93 -46.24 10.87 7.99
N ILE A 94 -45.66 9.72 8.32
CA ILE A 94 -45.82 8.47 7.59
C ILE A 94 -46.92 7.56 8.18
N ASP A 95 -48.17 7.82 7.80
CA ASP A 95 -49.18 6.75 7.64
C ASP A 95 -49.35 6.36 6.15
N GLU A 96 -48.65 7.02 5.21
CA GLU A 96 -48.91 6.87 3.76
C GLU A 96 -47.69 6.46 2.90
N ASP A 97 -46.43 6.70 3.31
CA ASP A 97 -45.23 6.51 2.47
C ASP A 97 -44.12 5.59 3.07
N GLY A 98 -44.47 4.76 4.06
CA GLY A 98 -43.51 4.24 5.05
C GLY A 98 -42.44 3.29 4.59
N ALA A 99 -42.57 2.73 3.41
CA ALA A 99 -41.60 1.75 2.95
C ALA A 99 -40.54 2.30 1.98
N ALA A 100 -40.70 3.55 1.51
CA ALA A 100 -39.65 4.28 0.80
C ALA A 100 -38.73 5.04 1.78
N GLY A 101 -39.30 5.44 2.93
CA GLY A 101 -38.59 6.17 3.98
C GLY A 101 -37.67 5.31 4.85
N GLU A 102 -37.87 3.99 4.91
CA GLU A 102 -37.22 3.13 5.92
C GLU A 102 -36.00 2.34 5.41
N SER A 103 -35.80 2.15 4.09
CA SER A 103 -34.88 1.11 3.61
C SER A 103 -33.49 1.52 3.12
N GLU A 104 -33.17 2.79 2.86
CA GLU A 104 -31.83 3.17 2.33
C GLU A 104 -31.27 4.50 2.86
N HIS A 105 -31.69 4.93 4.05
CA HIS A 105 -31.19 6.19 4.61
C HIS A 105 -29.66 6.17 4.73
N HIS A 106 -29.06 7.27 4.27
CA HIS A 106 -27.66 7.72 4.27
C HIS A 106 -26.85 7.57 5.57
N ARG A 107 -27.28 6.74 6.53
CA ARG A 107 -26.61 6.54 7.81
C ARG A 107 -25.21 6.00 7.56
N PHE A 108 -24.24 6.82 7.93
CA PHE A 108 -22.84 6.45 7.89
C PHE A 108 -22.53 5.43 9.01
N TRP A 109 -22.82 4.16 8.74
CA TRP A 109 -22.68 3.06 9.69
C TRP A 109 -21.25 2.91 10.21
N ALA A 110 -21.10 2.29 11.38
CA ALA A 110 -19.79 2.05 12.00
C ALA A 110 -18.84 1.26 11.09
N TRP A 111 -19.36 0.35 10.27
CA TRP A 111 -18.55 -0.43 9.33
C TRP A 111 -18.03 0.41 8.16
N HIS A 112 -18.83 1.34 7.61
CA HIS A 112 -18.37 2.32 6.61
C HIS A 112 -17.24 3.19 7.17
N LYS A 113 -17.41 3.69 8.41
CA LYS A 113 -16.36 4.43 9.15
C LYS A 113 -15.07 3.63 9.28
N ALA A 114 -15.19 2.37 9.66
CA ALA A 114 -14.04 1.49 9.85
C ALA A 114 -13.30 1.22 8.53
N ILE A 115 -14.01 0.89 7.45
CA ILE A 115 -13.42 0.69 6.12
C ILE A 115 -12.65 1.94 5.69
N LEU A 116 -13.28 3.11 5.78
CA LEU A 116 -12.65 4.35 5.35
C LEU A 116 -11.43 4.73 6.18
N PHE A 117 -11.47 4.49 7.48
CA PHE A 117 -10.29 4.63 8.33
C PHE A 117 -9.15 3.74 7.84
N PHE A 118 -9.40 2.45 7.59
CA PHE A 118 -8.38 1.52 7.12
C PHE A 118 -7.86 1.86 5.73
N ILE A 119 -8.73 2.28 4.79
CA ILE A 119 -8.32 2.73 3.45
C ILE A 119 -7.41 3.95 3.56
N ILE A 120 -7.84 5.03 4.22
CA ILE A 120 -7.04 6.26 4.35
C ILE A 120 -5.71 5.98 5.05
N PHE A 121 -5.74 5.19 6.13
CA PHE A 121 -4.52 4.83 6.84
C PHE A 121 -3.58 4.00 5.96
N SER A 122 -4.11 3.07 5.16
CA SER A 122 -3.32 2.28 4.22
C SER A 122 -2.69 3.13 3.11
N GLU A 123 -3.40 4.14 2.57
CA GLU A 123 -2.87 5.07 1.58
C GLU A 123 -1.71 5.90 2.13
N ILE A 124 -1.85 6.42 3.36
CA ILE A 124 -0.77 7.18 4.01
C ILE A 124 0.46 6.29 4.19
N LEU A 125 0.28 5.05 4.62
CA LEU A 125 1.38 4.09 4.78
C LEU A 125 2.00 3.69 3.44
N ALA A 126 1.21 3.50 2.39
CA ALA A 126 1.68 3.21 1.04
C ALA A 126 2.50 4.39 0.48
N PHE A 127 2.05 5.62 0.68
CA PHE A 127 2.80 6.82 0.31
C PHE A 127 4.14 6.91 1.06
N LEU A 128 4.14 6.69 2.39
CA LEU A 128 5.37 6.63 3.19
C LEU A 128 6.32 5.53 2.69
N SER A 129 5.77 4.38 2.28
CA SER A 129 6.54 3.30 1.66
C SER A 129 7.22 3.80 0.39
N VAL A 130 6.48 4.38 -0.56
CA VAL A 130 7.08 4.93 -1.79
C VAL A 130 8.19 5.94 -1.49
N CYS A 131 7.95 6.92 -0.60
CA CYS A 131 8.95 7.93 -0.25
C CYS A 131 10.23 7.30 0.32
N THR A 132 10.09 6.30 1.19
CA THR A 132 11.25 5.61 1.80
C THR A 132 11.93 4.64 0.83
N GLY A 133 11.18 4.01 -0.07
CA GLY A 133 11.69 3.11 -1.11
C GLY A 133 12.53 3.83 -2.16
N VAL A 134 12.12 5.02 -2.60
CA VAL A 134 12.92 5.87 -3.50
C VAL A 134 14.22 6.32 -2.84
N CYS A 135 14.20 6.58 -1.53
CA CYS A 135 15.37 6.96 -0.73
C CYS A 135 16.24 5.79 -0.26
N ALA A 136 15.86 4.53 -0.53
CA ALA A 136 16.59 3.32 -0.14
C ALA A 136 18.08 3.30 -0.57
N PRO A 137 18.46 3.81 -1.76
CA PRO A 137 19.87 3.90 -2.16
C PRO A 137 20.67 4.92 -1.36
N CYS A 138 20.02 5.91 -0.74
CA CYS A 138 20.68 7.01 -0.02
C CYS A 138 20.98 6.66 1.44
N PHE A 139 20.14 5.83 2.08
CA PHE A 139 20.25 5.52 3.51
C PHE A 139 19.69 4.13 3.82
N ALA A 140 20.54 3.17 4.19
CA ALA A 140 20.14 1.78 4.35
C ALA A 140 18.93 1.54 5.29
N PRO A 141 18.76 2.26 6.43
CA PRO A 141 17.60 2.07 7.30
C PRO A 141 16.24 2.39 6.68
N THR A 142 16.16 3.21 5.62
CA THR A 142 14.87 3.45 4.93
C THR A 142 14.33 2.19 4.26
N THR A 143 15.16 1.19 3.98
CA THR A 143 14.71 -0.10 3.41
C THR A 143 13.82 -0.86 4.40
N PHE A 144 14.13 -0.81 5.70
CA PHE A 144 13.28 -1.42 6.73
C PHE A 144 11.96 -0.68 6.87
N VAL A 145 12.01 0.66 6.85
CA VAL A 145 10.79 1.49 6.91
C VAL A 145 9.91 1.24 5.68
N PHE A 146 10.50 1.14 4.48
CA PHE A 146 9.81 0.79 3.24
C PHE A 146 9.05 -0.53 3.36
N ALA A 147 9.72 -1.59 3.83
CA ALA A 147 9.12 -2.92 3.93
C ALA A 147 8.02 -2.99 5.00
N ILE A 148 8.25 -2.40 6.18
CA ILE A 148 7.29 -2.40 7.29
C ILE A 148 6.06 -1.58 6.93
N SER A 149 6.24 -0.38 6.37
CA SER A 149 5.11 0.47 5.95
C SER A 149 4.29 -0.17 4.85
N LEU A 150 4.92 -0.81 3.86
CA LEU A 150 4.23 -1.57 2.81
C LEU A 150 3.43 -2.74 3.39
N PHE A 151 4.01 -3.48 4.33
CA PHE A 151 3.33 -4.59 4.99
C PHE A 151 2.09 -4.11 5.76
N CYS A 152 2.24 -3.07 6.57
CA CYS A 152 1.12 -2.49 7.32
C CYS A 152 0.03 -1.94 6.38
N ALA A 153 0.41 -1.23 5.30
CA ALA A 153 -0.54 -0.74 4.29
C ALA A 153 -1.34 -1.88 3.68
N MET A 154 -0.66 -2.94 3.23
CA MET A 154 -1.26 -4.13 2.62
C MET A 154 -2.22 -4.83 3.59
N ILE A 155 -1.83 -5.05 4.85
CA ILE A 155 -2.72 -5.67 5.85
C ILE A 155 -3.94 -4.80 6.14
N CYS A 156 -3.78 -3.48 6.30
CA CYS A 156 -4.91 -2.57 6.50
C CYS A 156 -5.88 -2.58 5.32
N SER A 157 -5.37 -2.65 4.09
CA SER A 157 -6.18 -2.76 2.88
C SER A 157 -6.96 -4.07 2.81
N ILE A 158 -6.31 -5.21 3.11
CA ILE A 158 -6.97 -6.52 3.21
C ILE A 158 -8.07 -6.52 4.29
N ILE A 159 -7.81 -5.88 5.43
CA ILE A 159 -8.81 -5.74 6.50
C ILE A 159 -10.00 -4.90 6.02
N ALA A 160 -9.77 -3.81 5.29
CA ALA A 160 -10.84 -3.00 4.71
C ALA A 160 -11.72 -3.81 3.75
N ASP A 161 -11.10 -4.56 2.82
CA ASP A 161 -11.80 -5.47 1.90
C ASP A 161 -12.61 -6.53 2.66
N GLY A 162 -12.01 -7.11 3.71
CA GLY A 162 -12.65 -8.12 4.56
C GLY A 162 -13.86 -7.58 5.33
N ILE A 163 -13.75 -6.40 5.94
CA ILE A 163 -14.86 -5.74 6.64
C ILE A 163 -16.00 -5.47 5.65
N PHE A 164 -15.69 -4.92 4.48
CA PHE A 164 -16.70 -4.69 3.45
C PHE A 164 -17.37 -5.98 3.03
N PHE A 165 -16.60 -7.01 2.68
CA PHE A 165 -17.15 -8.28 2.21
C PHE A 165 -18.06 -8.95 3.26
N LEU A 166 -17.67 -8.93 4.53
CA LEU A 166 -18.49 -9.46 5.62
C LEU A 166 -19.74 -8.61 5.85
N ALA A 167 -19.62 -7.28 5.79
CA ALA A 167 -20.75 -6.37 5.93
C ALA A 167 -21.74 -6.53 4.76
N ALA A 168 -21.28 -6.63 3.52
CA ALA A 168 -22.12 -6.77 2.33
C ALA A 168 -22.86 -8.13 2.27
N ASN A 169 -22.28 -9.19 2.86
CA ASN A 169 -22.92 -10.51 2.93
C ASN A 169 -23.84 -10.69 4.14
N ARG A 170 -23.85 -9.75 5.09
CA ARG A 170 -24.76 -9.78 6.23
C ARG A 170 -26.19 -9.60 5.73
N VAL A 171 -27.11 -10.43 6.22
CA VAL A 171 -28.52 -10.45 5.78
C VAL A 171 -29.19 -9.07 5.84
N ASP A 172 -28.93 -8.31 6.91
CA ASP A 172 -29.49 -6.98 7.15
C ASP A 172 -29.03 -5.94 6.11
N ASN A 173 -27.87 -6.16 5.49
CA ASN A 173 -27.28 -5.24 4.50
C ASN A 173 -27.44 -5.77 3.07
N ARG A 174 -27.57 -7.09 2.90
CA ARG A 174 -27.75 -7.73 1.59
C ARG A 174 -29.15 -7.53 1.05
N PHE A 175 -30.15 -7.44 1.93
CA PHE A 175 -31.55 -7.34 1.53
C PHE A 175 -32.16 -6.01 1.99
N VAL A 176 -32.67 -5.28 1.01
CA VAL A 176 -33.36 -4.00 1.19
C VAL A 176 -34.86 -4.28 1.17
N GLN A 177 -35.59 -3.80 2.18
CA GLN A 177 -37.04 -3.98 2.24
C GLN A 177 -37.75 -2.83 1.53
N GLY A 178 -38.39 -3.11 0.40
CA GLY A 178 -39.28 -2.16 -0.27
C GLY A 178 -40.71 -2.24 0.29
N MET A 179 -41.61 -1.45 -0.29
CA MET A 179 -43.05 -1.42 0.08
C MET A 179 -43.77 -2.73 -0.17
N VAL A 180 -43.39 -3.43 -1.24
CA VAL A 180 -44.10 -4.61 -1.72
C VAL A 180 -43.16 -5.81 -1.87
N GLY A 181 -41.85 -5.64 -1.64
CA GLY A 181 -40.85 -6.67 -1.93
C GLY A 181 -39.55 -6.51 -1.15
N THR A 182 -38.64 -7.46 -1.35
CA THR A 182 -37.26 -7.39 -0.86
C THR A 182 -36.30 -7.43 -2.04
N TYR A 183 -35.31 -6.55 -2.04
CA TYR A 183 -34.34 -6.38 -3.12
C TYR A 183 -32.97 -6.79 -2.64
N GLU A 184 -32.25 -7.54 -3.48
CA GLU A 184 -30.91 -7.98 -3.18
C GLU A 184 -29.88 -6.96 -3.66
N GLN A 185 -29.08 -6.44 -2.73
CA GLN A 185 -27.91 -5.63 -3.05
C GLN A 185 -26.80 -6.52 -3.61
N ARG A 186 -26.27 -6.16 -4.78
CA ARG A 186 -25.13 -6.83 -5.42
C ARG A 186 -23.85 -6.06 -5.14
N ILE A 187 -22.73 -6.78 -5.02
CA ILE A 187 -21.41 -6.14 -4.94
C ILE A 187 -21.11 -5.49 -6.30
N GLY A 188 -20.80 -4.20 -6.29
CA GLY A 188 -20.50 -3.44 -7.50
C GLY A 188 -19.00 -3.44 -7.86
N TYR A 189 -18.66 -2.80 -8.98
CA TYR A 189 -17.31 -2.85 -9.53
C TYR A 189 -16.25 -2.15 -8.66
N ALA A 190 -16.64 -1.14 -7.87
CA ALA A 190 -15.71 -0.36 -7.04
C ALA A 190 -14.94 -1.25 -6.07
N PHE A 191 -15.63 -2.22 -5.46
CA PHE A 191 -15.01 -3.20 -4.56
C PHE A 191 -13.93 -4.02 -5.29
N TYR A 192 -14.22 -4.49 -6.51
CA TYR A 192 -13.26 -5.28 -7.28
C TYR A 192 -12.06 -4.44 -7.74
N VAL A 193 -12.26 -3.16 -8.08
CA VAL A 193 -11.18 -2.24 -8.40
C VAL A 193 -10.28 -2.00 -7.19
N HIS A 194 -10.86 -1.79 -6.00
CA HIS A 194 -10.11 -1.68 -4.76
C HIS A 194 -9.33 -2.96 -4.45
N LEU A 195 -9.99 -4.12 -4.54
CA LEU A 195 -9.39 -5.45 -4.33
C LEU A 195 -8.22 -5.72 -5.29
N LEU A 196 -8.33 -5.32 -6.56
CA LEU A 196 -7.23 -5.42 -7.52
C LEU A 196 -6.03 -4.54 -7.11
N GLY A 197 -6.29 -3.36 -6.55
CA GLY A 197 -5.26 -2.52 -5.95
C GLY A 197 -4.58 -3.19 -4.75
N THR A 198 -5.36 -3.81 -3.86
CA THR A 198 -4.86 -4.63 -2.74
C THR A 198 -3.96 -5.77 -3.24
N LEU A 199 -4.38 -6.48 -4.28
CA LEU A 199 -3.60 -7.56 -4.90
C LEU A 199 -2.29 -7.05 -5.52
N ALA A 200 -2.29 -5.84 -6.10
CA ALA A 200 -1.06 -5.21 -6.57
C ALA A 200 -0.08 -4.92 -5.42
N TRP A 201 -0.57 -4.48 -4.25
CA TRP A 201 0.26 -4.31 -3.04
C TRP A 201 0.78 -5.64 -2.50
N VAL A 202 0.00 -6.73 -2.54
CA VAL A 202 0.49 -8.08 -2.23
C VAL A 202 1.63 -8.46 -3.17
N GLY A 203 1.47 -8.24 -4.48
CA GLY A 203 2.53 -8.48 -5.48
C GLY A 203 3.78 -7.65 -5.23
N ALA A 204 3.63 -6.37 -4.87
CA ALA A 204 4.73 -5.50 -4.51
C ALA A 204 5.48 -6.02 -3.28
N PHE A 205 4.75 -6.42 -2.23
CA PHE A 205 5.33 -6.96 -1.02
C PHE A 205 6.11 -8.26 -1.29
N VAL A 206 5.58 -9.15 -2.13
CA VAL A 206 6.31 -10.35 -2.57
C VAL A 206 7.60 -9.99 -3.29
N CYS A 207 7.59 -8.99 -4.19
CA CYS A 207 8.81 -8.51 -4.85
C CYS A 207 9.84 -7.97 -3.85
N ALA A 208 9.39 -7.25 -2.82
CA ALA A 208 10.25 -6.75 -1.74
C ALA A 208 10.88 -7.89 -0.91
N LEU A 209 10.11 -8.93 -0.60
CA LEU A 209 10.60 -10.13 0.08
C LEU A 209 11.63 -10.89 -0.78
N LEU A 210 11.35 -11.08 -2.07
CA LEU A 210 12.27 -11.76 -3.00
C LEU A 210 13.59 -11.00 -3.15
N THR A 211 13.53 -9.66 -3.18
CA THR A 211 14.72 -8.79 -3.19
C THR A 211 15.58 -9.02 -1.94
N THR A 212 14.93 -9.09 -0.78
CA THR A 212 15.58 -9.34 0.52
C THR A 212 16.18 -10.74 0.58
N TYR A 213 15.43 -11.77 0.17
CA TYR A 213 15.94 -13.14 0.12
C TYR A 213 17.18 -13.28 -0.77
N LYS A 214 17.15 -12.67 -1.97
CA LYS A 214 18.31 -12.65 -2.88
C LYS A 214 19.47 -11.83 -2.34
N PHE A 215 19.23 -10.89 -1.43
CA PHE A 215 20.29 -10.19 -0.73
C PHE A 215 21.05 -11.12 0.21
N PHE A 216 20.33 -11.89 1.04
CA PHE A 216 20.95 -12.84 1.98
C PHE A 216 21.61 -14.05 1.29
N GLN A 217 21.00 -14.60 0.25
CA GLN A 217 21.58 -15.74 -0.48
C GLN A 217 22.93 -15.38 -1.13
N SER A 218 23.06 -14.17 -1.68
CA SER A 218 24.31 -13.71 -2.31
C SER A 218 25.46 -13.56 -1.32
N ASN A 219 25.18 -13.29 -0.04
CA ASN A 219 26.20 -13.19 1.00
C ASN A 219 26.66 -14.58 1.44
N GLY A 220 25.75 -15.56 1.54
CA GLY A 220 26.10 -16.95 1.89
C GLY A 220 27.00 -17.65 0.87
N THR A 221 26.90 -17.32 -0.42
CA THR A 221 27.80 -17.88 -1.46
C THR A 221 29.12 -17.11 -1.57
N SER A 222 29.23 -15.94 -0.93
CA SER A 222 30.47 -15.15 -0.92
C SER A 222 31.42 -15.60 0.20
N ASP A 223 30.91 -16.21 1.27
CA ASP A 223 31.75 -16.81 2.33
C ASP A 223 32.51 -18.05 1.81
N ASP A 224 31.91 -18.86 0.93
CA ASP A 224 32.60 -20.02 0.32
C ASP A 224 33.73 -19.61 -0.63
N THR A 225 33.77 -18.37 -1.11
CA THR A 225 34.83 -17.90 -2.03
C THR A 225 35.93 -17.11 -1.30
N PHE A 226 35.65 -16.56 -0.12
CA PHE A 226 36.64 -15.82 0.68
C PHE A 226 37.50 -16.75 1.53
N GLU A 227 36.97 -17.89 2.01
CA GLU A 227 37.77 -18.93 2.67
C GLU A 227 38.73 -19.64 1.69
N GLU A 228 38.35 -19.78 0.40
CA GLU A 228 39.20 -20.45 -0.60
C GLU A 228 40.36 -19.55 -1.10
N ASP A 229 40.19 -18.22 -1.08
CA ASP A 229 41.24 -17.26 -1.46
C ASP A 229 42.23 -16.99 -0.31
N ASP A 230 41.76 -17.01 0.95
CA ASP A 230 42.63 -16.89 2.13
C ASP A 230 43.49 -18.16 2.35
N GLN A 231 42.93 -19.35 2.08
CA GLN A 231 43.71 -20.60 2.07
C GLN A 231 44.74 -20.65 0.93
N ARG A 232 44.43 -20.13 -0.27
CA ARG A 232 45.41 -20.03 -1.37
C ARG A 232 46.52 -19.02 -1.09
N PHE A 233 46.26 -17.95 -0.34
CA PHE A 233 47.28 -16.99 0.07
C PHE A 233 48.20 -17.56 1.16
N GLN A 234 47.67 -18.32 2.13
CA GLN A 234 48.48 -19.00 3.15
C GLN A 234 49.31 -20.16 2.57
N GLN A 235 48.78 -20.91 1.60
CA GLN A 235 49.49 -22.05 1.01
C GLN A 235 50.65 -21.64 0.07
N ARG A 236 50.69 -20.37 -0.39
CA ARG A 236 51.84 -19.79 -1.13
C ARG A 236 52.97 -19.27 -0.24
N GLN A 237 52.78 -19.13 1.07
CA GLN A 237 53.80 -18.55 1.97
C GLN A 237 54.72 -19.52 2.76
N PRO A 238 54.86 -20.84 2.50
CA PRO A 238 55.95 -21.60 3.13
C PRO A 238 57.29 -21.53 2.37
N PHE A 239 57.33 -20.97 1.14
CA PHE A 239 58.52 -21.07 0.28
C PHE A 239 59.56 -19.95 0.39
N LEU A 240 59.30 -18.88 1.15
CA LEU A 240 60.29 -17.81 1.39
C LEU A 240 61.02 -17.95 2.74
N ARG A 241 60.92 -19.13 3.39
CA ARG A 241 61.59 -19.43 4.67
C ARG A 241 62.86 -20.27 4.53
N ASN A 242 63.54 -20.25 3.38
CA ASN A 242 64.82 -20.94 3.20
C ASN A 242 65.73 -20.19 2.22
N TYR A 243 66.31 -19.09 2.66
CA TYR A 243 67.62 -18.66 2.15
C TYR A 243 68.54 -18.44 3.34
N ASN A 244 69.34 -19.48 3.63
CA ASN A 244 70.57 -19.35 4.42
C ASN A 244 71.56 -18.52 3.59
N ILE A 245 71.96 -17.35 4.11
CA ILE A 245 73.18 -16.67 3.68
C ILE A 245 74.21 -16.86 4.81
N PRO A 246 75.43 -17.37 4.52
CA PRO A 246 76.44 -17.62 5.54
C PRO A 246 77.10 -16.33 6.04
N GLN A 247 77.53 -16.36 7.31
CA GLN A 247 78.35 -15.33 7.96
C GLN A 247 79.74 -15.20 7.31
N ASN A 248 80.19 -13.97 7.04
CA ASN A 248 81.46 -13.46 7.59
C ASN A 248 81.75 -12.00 7.21
N GLY A 249 82.32 -11.25 8.14
CA GLY A 249 82.99 -9.96 7.90
C GLY A 249 82.48 -8.84 8.80
N GLY A 250 83.08 -8.70 10.00
CA GLY A 250 82.75 -7.63 10.94
C GLY A 250 83.26 -6.26 10.54
N PHE A 251 82.66 -5.21 11.11
CA PHE A 251 83.34 -3.95 11.43
C PHE A 251 82.54 -3.17 12.50
N ASN A 252 83.27 -2.66 13.49
CA ASN A 252 82.84 -1.82 14.62
C ASN A 252 82.25 -0.47 14.17
N GLY A 253 81.34 0.11 14.98
CA GLY A 253 80.96 1.52 14.82
C GLY A 253 79.82 2.02 15.71
N ASN A 254 80.19 2.57 16.86
CA ASN A 254 79.49 3.46 17.80
C ASN A 254 78.21 4.20 17.35
N GLY A 255 77.25 4.27 18.28
CA GLY A 255 76.67 5.50 18.86
C GLY A 255 75.99 6.52 17.94
N TYR A 256 74.71 6.81 18.19
CA TYR A 256 74.22 8.11 18.70
C TYR A 256 72.69 8.28 18.52
N ASN A 257 72.06 8.62 19.66
CA ASN A 257 70.99 9.59 19.89
C ASN A 257 69.60 9.51 19.21
N LYS A 258 68.62 9.20 20.07
CA LYS A 258 67.28 9.82 20.11
C LYS A 258 67.33 11.35 20.00
N PRO A 259 66.27 11.97 19.46
CA PRO A 259 65.71 13.17 20.09
C PRO A 259 64.28 12.99 20.59
N SER A 260 64.03 13.69 21.70
CA SER A 260 62.79 13.87 22.47
C SER A 260 61.80 14.87 21.79
N PRO A 261 60.59 15.09 22.35
CA PRO A 261 59.45 15.70 21.68
C PRO A 261 59.16 17.19 22.02
N TYR A 262 58.27 17.80 21.21
CA TYR A 262 57.48 19.05 21.41
C TYR A 262 58.22 20.40 21.35
N PRO A 263 57.56 21.56 20.99
CA PRO A 263 56.20 21.95 21.42
C PRO A 263 55.25 22.69 20.43
N ARG A 264 53.95 22.53 20.74
CA ARG A 264 52.83 23.51 20.83
C ARG A 264 52.91 24.83 20.01
N SER A 265 51.90 25.08 19.17
CA SER A 265 51.42 26.44 18.87
C SER A 265 49.92 26.44 18.54
N TYR A 266 49.16 27.20 19.34
CA TYR A 266 47.76 27.59 19.15
C TYR A 266 47.72 28.80 18.21
N ARG A 267 46.73 28.87 17.30
CA ARG A 267 46.23 30.17 16.81
C ARG A 267 44.77 30.07 16.39
N GLU A 268 43.91 30.65 17.23
CA GLU A 268 42.62 31.20 16.84
C GLU A 268 42.84 32.37 15.89
N THR A 269 41.97 32.57 14.91
CA THR A 269 41.54 33.92 14.49
C THR A 269 40.16 33.82 13.85
N SER A 270 39.26 34.56 14.46
CA SER A 270 37.94 34.97 14.01
C SER A 270 38.04 36.09 12.97
N ALA A 271 37.09 36.09 12.04
CA ALA A 271 36.41 37.27 11.49
C ALA A 271 35.05 36.79 10.95
#